data_AF-A0A269W9F1-F1
#
_entry.id   AF-A0A269W9F1-F1
#
_cell.length_a   1.000
_cell.length_b   1.000
_cell.length_c   1.000
_cell.angle_alpha   90.00
_cell.angle_beta   90.00
_cell.angle_gamma   90.00
#
_symmetry.space_group_name_H-M   'P 1'
#
loop_
_entity.id
_entity.type
_entity.pdbx_description
1 polymer ?
#
loop_
_entity_poly.entity_id
_entity_poly.type
_entity_poly.pdbx_seq_one_letter_code
_entity_poly.pdbx_strand_id
1 'polypeptide(L)'
;MKWIEWAVVGVLIFFPFATINQIDVELMRQTMLLELRYDAAMDAAVDAAAQALIINADQQHESRYESVKRVAVNTEEALTAFYRTLYTNFGISGDPVAQGVLNRYIPVIVVIGYDGFYVYAEDEWTDRNGQTVMAPAWGTKRPYAYTDSSGNSYSFTLDEQVLVYAAATRSWHEGFRRDIQAEANIPLLRDAALFHEVRLSTIVGAIQDELSYRINKHNEVALRNGLSYTFTLPSIPLEEWHNTIADVGVVAFMQGIPMGRKEYNNYALGGSRVMKQTEIVGAMKDNMKVYYRKSCPYSYPIEETFASEKTAAQQGYMPLSCSSF
;
A
#
# COMPACT_ATOMS: atom_id res chain seq x y z
N MET A 1 -60.32 -24.31 27.39
CA MET A 1 -60.46 -22.97 26.79
C MET A 1 -59.35 -22.02 27.22
N LYS A 2 -59.07 -21.83 28.53
CA LYS A 2 -57.99 -20.94 29.02
C LYS A 2 -56.61 -21.11 28.37
N TRP A 3 -56.17 -22.34 28.08
CA TRP A 3 -54.85 -22.59 27.46
C TRP A 3 -54.75 -22.08 26.01
N ILE A 4 -55.85 -22.10 25.26
CA ILE A 4 -55.89 -21.59 23.88
C ILE A 4 -55.83 -20.06 23.89
N GLU A 5 -56.52 -19.41 24.84
CA GLU A 5 -56.46 -17.96 25.03
C GLU A 5 -55.03 -17.48 25.34
N TRP A 6 -54.33 -18.17 26.25
CA TRP A 6 -52.92 -17.86 26.54
C TRP A 6 -51.99 -18.08 25.35
N ALA A 7 -52.24 -19.11 24.52
CA ALA A 7 -51.46 -19.36 23.31
C ALA A 7 -51.67 -18.25 22.25
N VAL A 8 -52.91 -17.79 22.07
CA VAL A 8 -53.24 -16.70 21.12
C VAL A 8 -52.58 -15.38 21.54
N VAL A 9 -52.61 -15.04 22.83
CA VAL A 9 -51.90 -13.86 23.36
C VAL A 9 -50.39 -13.98 23.15
N GLY A 10 -49.82 -15.17 23.38
CA GLY A 10 -48.41 -15.44 23.11
C GLY A 10 -48.04 -15.19 21.64
N VAL A 11 -48.81 -15.73 20.70
CA VAL A 11 -48.57 -15.53 19.26
C VAL A 11 -48.71 -14.06 18.86
N LEU A 12 -49.71 -13.33 19.38
CA LEU A 12 -49.89 -11.90 19.10
C LEU A 12 -48.71 -11.03 19.56
N ILE A 13 -48.01 -11.44 20.63
CA ILE A 13 -46.83 -10.73 21.14
C ILE A 13 -45.57 -11.18 20.40
N PHE A 14 -45.39 -12.49 20.18
CA PHE A 14 -44.18 -13.05 19.56
C PHE A 14 -44.11 -12.82 18.05
N PHE A 15 -45.23 -12.85 17.34
CA PHE A 15 -45.26 -12.68 15.89
C PHE A 15 -44.68 -11.34 15.42
N PRO A 16 -45.11 -10.15 15.93
CA PRO A 16 -44.52 -8.88 15.51
C PRO A 16 -43.02 -8.82 15.86
N PHE A 17 -42.62 -9.33 17.02
CA PHE A 17 -41.20 -9.38 17.42
C PHE A 17 -40.36 -10.24 16.47
N ALA A 18 -40.85 -11.42 16.10
CA ALA A 18 -40.17 -12.32 15.17
C ALA A 18 -40.03 -11.68 13.77
N THR A 19 -41.07 -10.99 13.29
CA THR A 19 -41.02 -10.31 11.98
C THR A 19 -40.03 -9.15 11.96
N ILE A 20 -39.99 -8.33 13.01
CA ILE A 20 -39.01 -7.23 13.13
C ILE A 20 -37.59 -7.79 13.18
N ASN A 21 -37.37 -8.84 13.97
CA ASN A 21 -36.07 -9.47 14.08
C ASN A 21 -35.61 -10.07 12.74
N GLN A 22 -36.50 -10.74 12.00
CA GLN A 22 -36.19 -11.25 10.66
C GLN A 22 -35.80 -10.14 9.68
N ILE A 23 -36.51 -9.00 9.70
CA ILE A 23 -36.19 -7.83 8.87
C ILE A 23 -34.82 -7.25 9.23
N ASP A 24 -34.53 -7.08 10.52
CA ASP A 24 -33.25 -6.54 10.98
C ASP A 24 -32.10 -7.50 10.64
N VAL A 25 -32.29 -8.82 10.79
CA VAL A 25 -31.29 -9.84 10.41
C VAL A 25 -31.00 -9.81 8.91
N GLU A 26 -32.04 -9.70 8.07
CA GLU A 26 -31.86 -9.63 6.62
C GLU A 26 -31.17 -8.33 6.20
N LEU A 27 -31.51 -7.20 6.82
CA LEU A 27 -30.83 -5.92 6.60
C LEU A 27 -29.36 -6.01 7.00
N MET A 28 -29.05 -6.57 8.18
CA MET A 28 -27.68 -6.80 8.63
C MET A 28 -26.90 -7.66 7.63
N ARG A 29 -27.49 -8.76 7.16
CA ARG A 29 -26.88 -9.64 6.16
C ARG A 29 -26.55 -8.90 4.86
N GLN A 30 -27.49 -8.10 4.35
CA GLN A 30 -27.27 -7.29 3.14
C GLN A 30 -26.17 -6.24 3.33
N THR A 31 -26.15 -5.55 4.48
CA THR A 31 -25.09 -4.57 4.77
C THR A 31 -23.71 -5.20 4.90
N MET A 32 -23.62 -6.41 5.49
CA MET A 32 -22.37 -7.16 5.59
C MET A 32 -21.86 -7.61 4.21
N LEU A 33 -22.75 -8.09 3.33
CA LEU A 33 -22.36 -8.49 1.98
C LEU A 33 -21.90 -7.29 1.13
N LEU A 34 -22.51 -6.12 1.33
CA LEU A 34 -22.12 -4.89 0.64
C LEU A 34 -20.74 -4.41 1.10
N GLU A 35 -20.50 -4.43 2.40
CA GLU A 35 -19.19 -4.10 3.00
C GLU A 35 -18.09 -5.01 2.47
N LEU A 36 -18.28 -6.33 2.50
CA LEU A 36 -17.32 -7.30 1.94
C LEU A 36 -17.02 -7.05 0.45
N ARG A 37 -18.02 -6.60 -0.32
CA ARG A 37 -17.82 -6.26 -1.74
C ARG A 37 -16.98 -4.99 -1.89
N TYR A 38 -17.19 -3.99 -1.05
CA TYR A 38 -16.40 -2.76 -1.06
C TYR A 38 -14.97 -2.99 -0.57
N ASP A 39 -14.79 -3.84 0.44
CA ASP A 39 -13.47 -4.28 0.91
C ASP A 39 -12.70 -4.95 -0.21
N ALA A 40 -13.30 -5.98 -0.84
CA ALA A 40 -12.67 -6.70 -1.94
C ALA A 40 -12.36 -5.79 -3.15
N ALA A 41 -13.20 -4.79 -3.42
CA ALA A 41 -12.96 -3.81 -4.47
C ALA A 41 -11.77 -2.89 -4.16
N MET A 42 -11.66 -2.46 -2.90
CA MET A 42 -10.55 -1.64 -2.42
C MET A 42 -9.24 -2.41 -2.41
N ASP A 43 -9.23 -3.62 -1.85
CA ASP A 43 -8.06 -4.51 -1.80
C ASP A 43 -7.53 -4.80 -3.21
N ALA A 44 -8.42 -5.18 -4.14
CA ALA A 44 -8.03 -5.39 -5.53
C ALA A 44 -7.46 -4.12 -6.19
N ALA A 45 -8.00 -2.94 -5.84
CA ALA A 45 -7.52 -1.67 -6.38
C ALA A 45 -6.13 -1.29 -5.85
N VAL A 46 -5.86 -1.42 -4.55
CA VAL A 46 -4.52 -1.16 -4.00
C VAL A 46 -3.50 -2.20 -4.45
N ASP A 47 -3.89 -3.47 -4.62
CA ASP A 47 -3.00 -4.50 -5.18
C ASP A 47 -2.63 -4.21 -6.64
N ALA A 48 -3.60 -3.81 -7.46
CA ALA A 48 -3.34 -3.41 -8.84
C ALA A 48 -2.42 -2.18 -8.91
N ALA A 49 -2.63 -1.22 -8.01
CA ALA A 49 -1.78 -0.04 -7.87
C ALA A 49 -0.35 -0.43 -7.48
N ALA A 50 -0.19 -1.28 -6.47
CA ALA A 50 1.10 -1.72 -5.97
C ALA A 50 1.90 -2.50 -7.01
N GLN A 51 1.24 -3.35 -7.81
CA GLN A 51 1.88 -4.03 -8.94
C GLN A 51 2.35 -3.04 -10.01
N ALA A 52 1.53 -2.04 -10.33
CA ALA A 52 1.86 -1.00 -11.30
C ALA A 52 3.06 -0.13 -10.88
N LEU A 53 3.34 0.02 -9.57
CA LEU A 53 4.51 0.75 -9.07
C LEU A 53 5.84 0.16 -9.58
N ILE A 54 5.93 -1.17 -9.72
CA ILE A 54 7.18 -1.87 -10.07
C ILE A 54 7.28 -2.13 -11.58
N ILE A 55 6.20 -2.56 -12.22
CA ILE A 55 6.22 -3.12 -13.59
C ILE A 55 6.77 -2.12 -14.63
N ASN A 56 6.56 -0.82 -14.44
CA ASN A 56 6.92 0.19 -15.44
C ASN A 56 8.18 1.02 -15.10
N ALA A 57 8.77 0.81 -13.94
CA ALA A 57 10.03 1.45 -13.57
C ALA A 57 11.26 0.78 -14.22
N ASP A 58 11.09 -0.47 -14.67
CA ASP A 58 12.18 -1.35 -15.11
C ASP A 58 12.53 -1.20 -16.61
N GLN A 59 11.65 -0.63 -17.45
CA GLN A 59 11.88 -0.58 -18.91
C GLN A 59 13.09 0.26 -19.36
N GLN A 60 13.71 1.06 -18.49
CA GLN A 60 14.91 1.84 -18.80
C GLN A 60 16.17 1.46 -18.00
N HIS A 61 16.09 0.59 -16.98
CA HIS A 61 17.20 0.35 -16.04
C HIS A 61 17.39 -1.14 -15.66
N GLU A 62 17.20 -2.09 -16.58
CA GLU A 62 17.49 -3.54 -16.39
C GLU A 62 18.97 -3.90 -16.13
N SER A 63 19.85 -2.94 -15.82
CA SER A 63 21.30 -3.17 -15.71
C SER A 63 21.96 -2.56 -14.49
N ARG A 64 21.50 -2.89 -13.27
CA ARG A 64 22.42 -2.95 -12.12
C ARG A 64 21.86 -3.75 -10.94
N TYR A 65 22.70 -4.67 -10.46
CA TYR A 65 22.55 -5.47 -9.24
C TYR A 65 22.55 -4.61 -7.95
N GLU A 66 21.59 -3.71 -7.77
CA GLU A 66 21.50 -2.87 -6.57
C GLU A 66 20.05 -2.78 -6.08
N SER A 67 19.70 -3.65 -5.12
CA SER A 67 18.44 -3.66 -4.34
C SER A 67 17.13 -3.51 -5.14
N VAL A 68 16.36 -4.59 -5.22
CA VAL A 68 14.98 -4.65 -5.78
C VAL A 68 14.03 -3.60 -5.14
N LYS A 69 14.42 -2.97 -4.04
CA LYS A 69 13.66 -1.90 -3.39
C LYS A 69 13.95 -0.50 -3.94
N ARG A 70 15.05 -0.27 -4.66
CA ARG A 70 15.45 1.07 -5.21
C ARG A 70 14.75 1.45 -6.51
N VAL A 71 13.56 0.90 -6.74
CA VAL A 71 12.79 1.10 -7.97
C VAL A 71 12.17 2.50 -7.96
N ALA A 72 12.40 3.29 -9.01
CA ALA A 72 11.77 4.58 -9.18
C ALA A 72 10.25 4.41 -9.32
N VAL A 73 9.50 4.84 -8.30
CA VAL A 73 8.08 4.54 -8.18
C VAL A 73 7.26 5.32 -9.21
N ASN A 74 6.51 4.63 -10.08
CA ASN A 74 5.59 5.27 -11.02
C ASN A 74 4.22 5.54 -10.37
N THR A 75 4.10 6.69 -9.72
CA THR A 75 2.89 7.10 -8.98
C THR A 75 1.67 7.26 -9.88
N GLU A 76 1.85 7.75 -11.11
CA GLU A 76 0.74 8.00 -12.05
C GLU A 76 0.13 6.70 -12.59
N GLU A 77 0.97 5.72 -12.94
CA GLU A 77 0.46 4.43 -13.38
C GLU A 77 -0.25 3.71 -12.23
N ALA A 78 0.30 3.77 -11.02
CA ALA A 78 -0.35 3.18 -9.87
C ALA A 78 -1.71 3.81 -9.57
N LEU A 79 -1.83 5.13 -9.69
CA LEU A 79 -3.11 5.83 -9.58
C LEU A 79 -4.12 5.37 -10.65
N THR A 80 -3.64 5.24 -11.88
CA THR A 80 -4.45 4.80 -13.01
C THR A 80 -4.93 3.36 -12.80
N ALA A 81 -4.04 2.46 -12.37
CA ALA A 81 -4.37 1.08 -12.07
C ALA A 81 -5.33 0.95 -10.89
N PHE A 82 -5.15 1.77 -9.84
CA PHE A 82 -6.05 1.88 -8.70
C PHE A 82 -7.47 2.21 -9.16
N TYR A 83 -7.66 3.37 -9.80
CA TYR A 83 -8.99 3.83 -10.20
C TYR A 83 -9.63 2.94 -11.25
N ARG A 84 -8.87 2.44 -12.23
CA ARG A 84 -9.39 1.49 -13.23
C ARG A 84 -9.99 0.25 -12.57
N THR A 85 -9.28 -0.32 -11.60
CA THR A 85 -9.70 -1.53 -10.89
C THR A 85 -10.89 -1.23 -9.98
N LEU A 86 -10.84 -0.11 -9.26
CA LEU A 86 -11.94 0.33 -8.40
C LEU A 86 -13.23 0.54 -9.21
N TYR A 87 -13.18 1.32 -10.29
CA TYR A 87 -14.34 1.60 -11.13
C TYR A 87 -14.92 0.34 -11.77
N THR A 88 -14.06 -0.62 -12.13
CA THR A 88 -14.50 -1.90 -12.68
C THR A 88 -15.27 -2.72 -11.64
N ASN A 89 -14.79 -2.78 -10.40
CA ASN A 89 -15.47 -3.51 -9.31
C ASN A 89 -16.81 -2.86 -8.91
N PHE A 90 -16.88 -1.54 -8.98
CA PHE A 90 -18.12 -0.77 -8.74
C PHE A 90 -19.06 -0.76 -9.96
N GLY A 91 -18.61 -1.20 -11.14
CA GLY A 91 -19.41 -1.21 -12.36
C GLY A 91 -19.65 0.18 -12.96
N ILE A 92 -18.77 1.15 -12.67
CA ILE A 92 -18.91 2.56 -13.05
C ILE A 92 -17.86 3.02 -14.07
N SER A 93 -17.14 2.11 -14.72
CA SER A 93 -16.06 2.44 -15.67
C SER A 93 -16.50 3.34 -16.84
N GLY A 94 -17.78 3.31 -17.21
CA GLY A 94 -18.35 4.14 -18.28
C GLY A 94 -19.14 5.37 -17.79
N ASP A 95 -19.16 5.66 -16.49
CA ASP A 95 -19.96 6.74 -15.89
C ASP A 95 -19.05 7.75 -15.15
N PRO A 96 -18.62 8.83 -15.82
CA PRO A 96 -17.76 9.85 -15.22
C PRO A 96 -18.41 10.57 -14.03
N VAL A 97 -19.74 10.65 -13.99
CA VAL A 97 -20.46 11.31 -12.89
C VAL A 97 -20.39 10.43 -11.65
N ALA A 98 -20.67 9.13 -11.80
CA ALA A 98 -20.54 8.17 -10.70
C ALA A 98 -19.09 8.03 -10.21
N GLN A 99 -18.11 8.09 -11.12
CA GLN A 99 -16.69 8.13 -10.75
C GLN A 99 -16.35 9.36 -9.91
N GLY A 100 -16.81 10.54 -10.31
CA GLY A 100 -16.61 11.78 -9.54
C GLY A 100 -17.27 11.73 -8.15
N VAL A 101 -18.42 11.06 -8.02
CA VAL A 101 -19.06 10.84 -6.72
C VAL A 101 -18.25 9.87 -5.86
N LEU A 102 -17.78 8.75 -6.41
CA LEU A 102 -16.97 7.77 -5.68
C LEU A 102 -15.66 8.38 -5.18
N ASN A 103 -14.98 9.17 -6.01
CA ASN A 103 -13.70 9.79 -5.67
C ASN A 103 -13.78 10.71 -4.45
N ARG A 104 -14.93 11.33 -4.17
CA ARG A 104 -15.12 12.18 -2.98
C ARG A 104 -15.09 11.42 -1.66
N TYR A 105 -15.33 10.12 -1.70
CA TYR A 105 -15.23 9.24 -0.53
C TYR A 105 -13.79 8.74 -0.30
N ILE A 106 -12.84 9.13 -1.16
CA ILE A 106 -11.43 8.75 -1.07
C ILE A 106 -10.62 10.01 -0.71
N PRO A 107 -10.45 10.33 0.59
CA PRO A 107 -9.79 11.56 1.01
C PRO A 107 -8.30 11.61 0.63
N VAL A 108 -7.64 10.44 0.63
CA VAL A 108 -6.20 10.36 0.44
C VAL A 108 -5.76 8.98 -0.06
N ILE A 109 -4.78 8.98 -0.95
CA ILE A 109 -4.01 7.82 -1.38
C ILE A 109 -2.54 8.11 -1.12
N VAL A 110 -1.83 7.18 -0.46
CA VAL A 110 -0.41 7.29 -0.16
C VAL A 110 0.35 6.23 -0.94
N VAL A 111 1.41 6.63 -1.61
CA VAL A 111 2.37 5.72 -2.23
C VAL A 111 3.63 5.71 -1.39
N ILE A 112 3.89 4.57 -0.77
CA ILE A 112 5.08 4.30 0.05
C ILE A 112 6.21 3.89 -0.88
N GLY A 113 7.25 4.71 -0.97
CA GLY A 113 8.45 4.44 -1.73
C GLY A 113 9.63 4.04 -0.85
N TYR A 114 10.77 3.77 -1.48
CA TYR A 114 11.95 3.25 -0.79
C TYR A 114 12.55 4.18 0.27
N ASP A 115 12.65 5.46 -0.04
CA ASP A 115 13.35 6.50 0.73
C ASP A 115 12.43 7.68 1.07
N GLY A 116 11.12 7.49 0.87
CA GLY A 116 10.09 8.47 1.16
C GLY A 116 8.76 8.06 0.56
N PHE A 117 7.75 8.89 0.76
CA PHE A 117 6.38 8.61 0.30
C PHE A 117 5.78 9.81 -0.44
N TYR A 118 4.77 9.52 -1.26
CA TYR A 118 3.98 10.49 -2.00
C TYR A 118 2.54 10.44 -1.53
N VAL A 119 1.86 11.58 -1.57
CA VAL A 119 0.48 11.69 -1.12
C VAL A 119 -0.36 12.34 -2.20
N TYR A 120 -1.41 11.65 -2.60
CA TYR A 120 -2.44 12.14 -3.51
C TYR A 120 -3.67 12.51 -2.67
N ALA A 121 -3.98 13.79 -2.64
CA ALA A 121 -5.11 14.35 -1.91
C ALA A 121 -5.55 15.66 -2.58
N GLU A 122 -6.70 16.20 -2.18
CA GLU A 122 -7.12 17.52 -2.64
C GLU A 122 -6.10 18.61 -2.25
N ASP A 123 -5.69 19.40 -3.23
CA ASP A 123 -4.82 20.55 -3.02
C ASP A 123 -5.36 21.80 -3.73
N GLU A 124 -4.99 22.96 -3.19
CA GLU A 124 -5.34 24.26 -3.76
C GLU A 124 -4.24 24.66 -4.73
N TRP A 125 -4.56 24.79 -6.02
CA TRP A 125 -3.66 25.42 -6.98
C TRP A 125 -4.29 26.67 -7.57
N THR A 126 -3.44 27.62 -7.96
CA THR A 126 -3.87 28.78 -8.74
C THR A 126 -3.68 28.44 -10.21
N ASP A 127 -4.78 28.40 -10.97
CA ASP A 127 -4.71 28.25 -12.42
C ASP A 127 -4.02 29.50 -13.05
N ARG A 128 -3.60 29.39 -14.31
CA ARG A 128 -3.00 30.47 -15.11
C ARG A 128 -3.85 31.74 -15.16
N ASN A 129 -5.15 31.61 -14.86
CA ASN A 129 -6.12 32.69 -14.81
C ASN A 129 -6.25 33.37 -13.43
N GLY A 130 -5.41 33.00 -12.44
CA GLY A 130 -5.48 33.55 -11.08
C GLY A 130 -6.63 33.01 -10.23
N GLN A 131 -7.35 31.99 -10.71
CA GLN A 131 -8.43 31.35 -9.97
C GLN A 131 -7.89 30.21 -9.13
N THR A 132 -8.30 30.15 -7.85
CA THR A 132 -7.96 29.03 -6.98
C THR A 132 -8.89 27.87 -7.32
N VAL A 133 -8.31 26.76 -7.77
CA VAL A 133 -9.02 25.52 -8.08
C VAL A 133 -8.58 24.48 -7.07
N MET A 134 -9.56 23.78 -6.50
CA MET A 134 -9.34 22.63 -5.63
C MET A 134 -9.42 21.37 -6.50
N ALA A 135 -8.32 20.66 -6.61
CA ALA A 135 -8.26 19.41 -7.36
C ALA A 135 -7.31 18.42 -6.67
N PRO A 136 -7.59 17.11 -6.75
CA PRO A 136 -6.65 16.10 -6.30
C PRO A 136 -5.35 16.16 -7.10
N ALA A 137 -4.22 16.20 -6.40
CA ALA A 137 -2.89 16.26 -6.99
C ALA A 137 -1.87 15.50 -6.15
N TRP A 138 -0.78 15.07 -6.81
CA TRP A 138 0.39 14.54 -6.10
C TRP A 138 1.13 15.66 -5.38
N GLY A 139 1.33 15.48 -4.08
CA GLY A 139 2.28 16.26 -3.30
C GLY A 139 3.73 15.91 -3.65
N THR A 140 4.66 16.73 -3.16
CA THR A 140 6.09 16.43 -3.25
C THR A 140 6.44 15.21 -2.42
N LYS A 141 7.49 14.48 -2.85
CA LYS A 141 8.03 13.35 -2.08
C LYS A 141 8.46 13.82 -0.70
N ARG A 142 7.98 13.14 0.33
CA ARG A 142 8.39 13.38 1.72
C ARG A 142 9.39 12.32 2.17
N PRO A 143 10.60 12.70 2.62
CA PRO A 143 11.60 11.75 3.10
C PRO A 143 11.23 11.22 4.49
N TYR A 144 11.75 10.06 4.85
CA TYR A 144 11.65 9.51 6.20
C TYR A 144 12.72 10.14 7.10
N ALA A 145 12.46 11.37 7.52
CA ALA A 145 13.42 12.17 8.27
C ALA A 145 13.25 12.01 9.80
N TYR A 146 14.37 11.82 10.49
CA TYR A 146 14.44 11.81 11.95
C TYR A 146 15.61 12.67 12.43
N THR A 147 15.45 13.32 13.59
CA THR A 147 16.53 14.06 14.24
C THR A 147 16.61 13.63 15.69
N ASP A 148 17.81 13.27 16.15
CA ASP A 148 18.03 12.89 17.55
C ASP A 148 18.33 14.11 18.45
N SER A 149 18.35 13.88 19.77
CA SER A 149 18.67 14.91 20.75
C SER A 149 20.10 15.47 20.66
N SER A 150 21.00 14.75 19.99
CA SER A 150 22.38 15.17 19.75
C SER A 150 22.52 16.02 18.48
N GLY A 151 21.42 16.26 17.76
CA GLY A 151 21.38 17.05 16.54
C GLY A 151 21.80 16.29 15.28
N ASN A 152 21.97 14.97 15.35
CA ASN A 152 22.18 14.16 14.15
C ASN A 152 20.86 14.03 13.39
N SER A 153 20.92 14.05 12.07
CA SER A 153 19.74 13.92 11.21
C SER A 153 19.89 12.67 10.35
N TYR A 154 18.79 11.94 10.19
CA TYR A 154 18.72 10.66 9.52
C TYR A 154 17.65 10.75 8.43
N SER A 155 17.96 10.29 7.23
CA SER A 155 16.99 9.99 6.19
C SER A 155 16.97 8.48 6.01
N PHE A 156 15.93 7.85 6.55
CA PHE A 156 15.75 6.40 6.49
C PHE A 156 15.24 5.93 5.13
N THR A 157 15.43 4.64 4.88
CA THR A 157 14.79 3.91 3.79
C THR A 157 13.96 2.76 4.35
N LEU A 158 13.23 2.02 3.51
CA LEU A 158 12.48 0.83 3.90
C LEU A 158 13.39 -0.35 4.30
N ASP A 159 14.69 -0.28 4.01
CA ASP A 159 15.67 -1.26 4.50
C ASP A 159 16.68 -0.64 5.48
N GLU A 160 17.87 -1.21 5.61
CA GLU A 160 18.91 -0.72 6.53
C GLU A 160 19.82 0.35 5.91
N GLN A 161 19.57 0.77 4.67
CA GLN A 161 20.26 1.91 4.07
C GLN A 161 19.77 3.21 4.71
N VAL A 162 20.71 4.09 5.02
CA VAL A 162 20.40 5.36 5.69
C VAL A 162 21.42 6.41 5.26
N LEU A 163 20.94 7.64 5.08
CA LEU A 163 21.77 8.83 4.97
C LEU A 163 21.77 9.55 6.31
N VAL A 164 22.94 9.79 6.89
CA VAL A 164 23.07 10.39 8.21
C VAL A 164 24.01 11.59 8.17
N TYR A 165 23.56 12.68 8.77
CA TYR A 165 24.40 13.81 9.12
C TYR A 165 24.84 13.69 10.58
N ALA A 166 26.15 13.55 10.80
CA ALA A 166 26.75 13.52 12.12
C ALA A 166 27.06 14.94 12.58
N ALA A 167 26.35 15.44 13.60
CA ALA A 167 26.51 16.81 14.08
C ALA A 167 27.89 17.05 14.73
N ALA A 168 28.45 16.04 15.38
CA ALA A 168 29.73 16.14 16.07
C ALA A 168 30.92 16.37 15.12
N THR A 169 30.92 15.69 13.97
CA THR A 169 31.98 15.74 12.96
C THR A 169 31.62 16.60 11.76
N ARG A 170 30.36 17.05 11.66
CA ARG A 170 29.79 17.80 10.51
C ARG A 170 30.00 17.07 9.18
N SER A 171 29.84 15.75 9.20
CA SER A 171 30.04 14.87 8.05
C SER A 171 28.77 14.13 7.68
N TRP A 172 28.64 13.81 6.39
CA TRP A 172 27.59 12.97 5.87
C TRP A 172 28.11 11.54 5.68
N HIS A 173 27.28 10.57 6.05
CA HIS A 173 27.54 9.15 5.88
C HIS A 173 26.33 8.51 5.19
N GLU A 174 26.56 7.77 4.11
CA GLU A 174 25.53 7.07 3.38
C GLU A 174 25.93 5.62 3.19
N GLY A 175 25.02 4.70 3.46
CA GLY A 175 25.25 3.27 3.25
C GLY A 175 24.34 2.42 4.12
N PHE A 176 24.58 1.11 4.12
CA PHE A 176 23.92 0.24 5.08
C PHE A 176 24.41 0.57 6.49
N ARG A 177 23.50 0.60 7.46
CA ARG A 177 23.78 0.83 8.88
C ARG A 177 25.02 0.07 9.36
N ARG A 178 25.13 -1.22 9.02
CA ARG A 178 26.25 -2.09 9.43
C ARG A 178 27.62 -1.64 8.90
N ASP A 179 27.66 -0.99 7.75
CA ASP A 179 28.89 -0.57 7.08
C ASP A 179 29.36 0.78 7.64
N ILE A 180 28.42 1.70 7.91
CA ILE A 180 28.74 3.07 8.34
C ILE A 180 28.79 3.28 9.87
N GLN A 181 28.32 2.31 10.68
CA GLN A 181 28.25 2.43 12.14
C GLN A 181 29.60 2.72 12.82
N ALA A 182 30.71 2.24 12.23
CA ALA A 182 32.05 2.44 12.78
C ALA A 182 32.56 3.85 12.46
N GLU A 183 32.36 4.29 11.23
CA GLU A 183 32.86 5.57 10.69
C GLU A 183 32.09 6.78 11.24
N ALA A 184 30.76 6.67 11.33
CA ALA A 184 29.92 7.76 11.81
C ALA A 184 30.01 7.97 13.33
N ASN A 185 30.38 6.92 14.09
CA ASN A 185 30.50 6.94 15.56
C ASN A 185 29.22 7.45 16.29
N ILE A 186 28.05 7.17 15.71
CA ILE A 186 26.73 7.55 16.26
C ILE A 186 26.13 6.38 17.05
N PRO A 187 25.62 6.60 18.29
CA PRO A 187 25.05 5.53 19.12
C PRO A 187 23.92 4.75 18.43
N LEU A 188 22.98 5.45 17.77
CA LEU A 188 21.84 4.82 17.11
C LEU A 188 22.25 3.82 16.01
N LEU A 189 23.37 4.06 15.31
CA LEU A 189 23.83 3.16 14.25
C LEU A 189 24.45 1.85 14.78
N ARG A 190 24.92 1.85 16.04
CA ARG A 190 25.58 0.69 16.67
C ARG A 190 24.59 -0.31 17.26
N ASP A 191 23.39 0.15 17.63
CA ASP A 191 22.33 -0.70 18.15
C ASP A 191 21.34 -1.02 17.03
N ALA A 192 21.45 -2.23 16.47
CA ALA A 192 20.61 -2.66 15.35
C ALA A 192 19.13 -2.75 15.72
N ALA A 193 18.80 -3.14 16.96
CA ALA A 193 17.42 -3.26 17.41
C ALA A 193 16.81 -1.86 17.62
N LEU A 194 17.52 -0.96 18.30
CA LEU A 194 17.06 0.41 18.47
C LEU A 194 16.94 1.15 17.14
N PHE A 195 17.91 0.97 16.23
CA PHE A 195 17.85 1.53 14.87
C PHE A 195 16.58 1.08 14.14
N HIS A 196 16.29 -0.22 14.20
CA HIS A 196 15.09 -0.79 13.59
C HIS A 196 13.81 -0.16 14.13
N GLU A 197 13.66 -0.07 15.46
CA GLU A 197 12.49 0.52 16.09
C GLU A 197 12.34 2.00 15.74
N VAL A 198 13.41 2.80 15.83
CA VAL A 198 13.38 4.24 15.50
C VAL A 198 13.07 4.45 14.02
N ARG A 199 13.62 3.63 13.14
CA ARG A 199 13.33 3.67 11.70
C ARG A 199 11.84 3.43 11.46
N LEU A 200 11.29 2.33 11.98
CA LEU A 200 9.88 1.98 11.77
C LEU A 200 8.95 3.03 12.37
N SER A 201 9.21 3.48 13.59
CA SER A 201 8.38 4.52 14.23
C SER A 201 8.43 5.85 13.45
N THR A 202 9.59 6.20 12.89
CA THR A 202 9.74 7.41 12.06
C THR A 202 8.94 7.30 10.77
N ILE A 203 9.05 6.17 10.06
CA ILE A 203 8.32 5.94 8.81
C ILE A 203 6.81 6.00 9.05
N VAL A 204 6.32 5.24 10.05
CA VAL A 204 4.90 5.18 10.40
C VAL A 204 4.40 6.53 10.86
N GLY A 205 5.13 7.20 11.77
CA GLY A 205 4.76 8.52 12.28
C GLY A 205 4.69 9.57 11.17
N ALA A 206 5.68 9.61 10.27
CA ALA A 206 5.67 10.56 9.15
C ALA A 206 4.46 10.38 8.23
N ILE A 207 4.06 9.13 7.95
CA ILE A 207 2.88 8.82 7.15
C ILE A 207 1.60 9.19 7.91
N GLN A 208 1.48 8.82 9.19
CA GLN A 208 0.31 9.11 10.02
C GLN A 208 0.10 10.61 10.23
N ASP A 209 1.15 11.38 10.45
CA ASP A 209 1.09 12.83 10.61
C ASP A 209 0.59 13.49 9.31
N GLU A 210 1.13 13.05 8.16
CA GLU A 210 0.69 13.60 6.88
C GLU A 210 -0.74 13.18 6.51
N LEU A 211 -1.11 11.94 6.79
CA LEU A 211 -2.50 11.49 6.64
C LEU A 211 -3.45 12.32 7.50
N SER A 212 -3.10 12.53 8.77
CA SER A 212 -3.90 13.34 9.68
C SER A 212 -4.06 14.76 9.15
N TYR A 213 -2.98 15.37 8.65
CA TYR A 213 -3.02 16.69 8.03
C TYR A 213 -3.95 16.73 6.80
N ARG A 214 -3.82 15.75 5.88
CA ARG A 214 -4.62 15.72 4.64
C ARG A 214 -6.09 15.41 4.88
N ILE A 215 -6.41 14.50 5.81
CA ILE A 215 -7.80 14.20 6.19
C ILE A 215 -8.46 15.43 6.81
N ASN A 216 -7.75 16.19 7.67
CA ASN A 216 -8.27 17.44 8.22
C ASN A 216 -8.54 18.47 7.11
N LYS A 217 -7.62 18.62 6.16
CA LYS A 217 -7.82 19.50 4.99
C LYS A 217 -9.02 19.05 4.14
N HIS A 218 -9.16 17.75 3.91
CA HIS A 218 -10.30 17.18 3.17
C HIS A 218 -11.63 17.47 3.88
N ASN A 219 -11.68 17.38 5.21
CA ASN A 219 -12.88 17.75 5.98
C ASN A 219 -13.29 19.21 5.77
N GLU A 220 -12.32 20.15 5.70
CA GLU A 220 -12.61 21.55 5.41
C GLU A 220 -13.26 21.74 4.03
N VAL A 221 -12.78 21.01 3.02
CA VAL A 221 -13.34 21.06 1.66
C VAL A 221 -14.69 20.36 1.58
N ALA A 222 -14.83 19.21 2.22
CA ALA A 222 -16.07 18.46 2.31
C ALA A 222 -17.21 19.30 2.91
N LEU A 223 -16.92 20.03 3.99
CA LEU A 223 -17.86 20.97 4.61
C LEU A 223 -18.30 22.09 3.65
N ARG A 224 -17.36 22.68 2.89
CA ARG A 224 -17.69 23.71 1.87
C ARG A 224 -18.58 23.15 0.76
N ASN A 225 -18.44 21.87 0.44
CA ASN A 225 -19.21 21.17 -0.59
C ASN A 225 -20.51 20.52 -0.08
N GLY A 226 -20.89 20.77 1.19
CA GLY A 226 -22.16 20.31 1.76
C GLY A 226 -22.18 18.85 2.22
N LEU A 227 -21.02 18.20 2.36
CA LEU A 227 -20.91 16.87 2.96
C LEU A 227 -20.93 16.99 4.49
N SER A 228 -21.85 16.28 5.14
CA SER A 228 -21.99 16.25 6.61
C SER A 228 -21.12 15.19 7.29
N TYR A 229 -20.42 14.37 6.51
CA TYR A 229 -19.55 13.30 7.02
C TYR A 229 -18.20 13.87 7.47
N THR A 230 -17.69 13.38 8.60
CA THR A 230 -16.36 13.74 9.12
C THR A 230 -15.40 12.57 8.95
N PHE A 231 -14.41 12.75 8.08
CA PHE A 231 -13.37 11.77 7.81
C PHE A 231 -12.39 11.72 8.98
N THR A 232 -11.94 10.51 9.33
CA THR A 232 -10.99 10.29 10.44
C THR A 232 -9.90 9.31 10.04
N LEU A 233 -8.70 9.41 10.61
CA LEU A 233 -7.67 8.41 10.42
C LEU A 233 -8.03 7.16 11.25
N PRO A 234 -8.28 5.99 10.65
CA PRO A 234 -8.52 4.77 11.41
C PRO A 234 -7.28 4.37 12.22
N SER A 235 -7.50 3.69 13.34
CA SER A 235 -6.42 3.09 14.10
C SER A 235 -5.94 1.84 13.37
N ILE A 236 -4.74 1.92 12.79
CA ILE A 236 -4.09 0.82 12.07
C ILE A 236 -3.11 0.12 13.02
N PRO A 237 -3.24 -1.21 13.25
CA PRO A 237 -2.31 -1.95 14.10
C PRO A 237 -0.86 -1.84 13.61
N LEU A 238 0.09 -1.83 14.56
CA LEU A 238 1.51 -1.72 14.23
C LEU A 238 2.00 -2.89 13.35
N GLU A 239 1.43 -4.09 13.52
CA GLU A 239 1.74 -5.26 12.69
C GLU A 239 1.37 -5.05 11.21
N GLU A 240 0.25 -4.39 10.94
CA GLU A 240 -0.15 -4.06 9.56
C GLU A 240 0.76 -3.00 8.94
N TRP A 241 1.17 -2.02 9.73
CA TRP A 241 2.20 -1.07 9.31
C TRP A 241 3.51 -1.77 8.99
N HIS A 242 3.98 -2.68 9.85
CA HIS A 242 5.20 -3.46 9.64
C HIS A 242 5.16 -4.26 8.34
N ASN A 243 4.02 -4.88 8.03
CA ASN A 243 3.85 -5.62 6.78
C ASN A 243 3.85 -4.69 5.56
N THR A 244 3.26 -3.50 5.70
CA THR A 244 3.15 -2.52 4.60
C THR A 244 4.49 -1.87 4.29
N ILE A 245 5.25 -1.46 5.31
CA ILE A 245 6.53 -0.74 5.15
C ILE A 245 7.71 -1.70 4.90
N ALA A 246 7.45 -3.00 4.80
CA ALA A 246 8.45 -3.98 4.42
C ALA A 246 8.93 -3.78 2.97
N ASP A 247 8.06 -3.27 2.09
CA ASP A 247 8.33 -3.04 0.67
C ASP A 247 7.58 -1.77 0.19
N VAL A 248 7.84 -1.36 -1.06
CA VAL A 248 7.07 -0.28 -1.71
C VAL A 248 5.59 -0.68 -1.76
N GLY A 249 4.66 0.28 -1.62
CA GLY A 249 3.24 -0.05 -1.54
C GLY A 249 2.30 1.14 -1.70
N VAL A 250 1.00 0.86 -1.67
CA VAL A 250 -0.08 1.84 -1.76
C VAL A 250 -1.02 1.68 -0.57
N VAL A 251 -1.40 2.79 0.04
CA VAL A 251 -2.43 2.86 1.08
C VAL A 251 -3.54 3.77 0.57
N ALA A 252 -4.78 3.31 0.62
CA ALA A 252 -5.94 4.12 0.25
C ALA A 252 -7.01 4.05 1.33
N PHE A 253 -7.69 5.16 1.57
CA PHE A 253 -8.78 5.26 2.53
C PHE A 253 -10.08 5.51 1.77
N MET A 254 -11.15 4.83 2.15
CA MET A 254 -12.48 5.05 1.60
C MET A 254 -13.50 5.12 2.74
N GLN A 255 -14.13 6.28 2.91
CA GLN A 255 -14.95 6.59 4.08
C GLN A 255 -16.19 7.39 3.73
N GLY A 256 -17.26 7.20 4.51
CA GLY A 256 -18.50 7.96 4.42
C GLY A 256 -19.50 7.45 3.37
N ILE A 257 -19.30 6.28 2.77
CA ILE A 257 -20.26 5.75 1.79
C ILE A 257 -21.50 5.24 2.52
N PRO A 258 -22.71 5.77 2.25
CA PRO A 258 -23.92 5.33 2.95
C PRO A 258 -24.29 3.89 2.57
N MET A 259 -24.47 3.03 3.57
CA MET A 259 -24.91 1.63 3.45
C MET A 259 -26.18 1.38 4.27
N GLY A 260 -27.16 2.27 4.12
CA GLY A 260 -28.43 2.22 4.87
C GLY A 260 -28.29 2.87 6.25
N ARG A 261 -28.28 2.08 7.32
CA ARG A 261 -28.18 2.59 8.72
C ARG A 261 -26.75 2.84 9.19
N LYS A 262 -25.75 2.45 8.40
CA LYS A 262 -24.33 2.62 8.70
C LYS A 262 -23.62 3.22 7.50
N GLU A 263 -22.44 3.77 7.75
CA GLU A 263 -21.52 4.25 6.72
C GLU A 263 -20.38 3.27 6.57
N TYR A 264 -19.86 3.13 5.35
CA TYR A 264 -18.67 2.35 5.07
C TYR A 264 -17.44 3.20 5.34
N ASN A 265 -16.55 2.67 6.18
CA ASN A 265 -15.28 3.29 6.54
C ASN A 265 -14.22 2.22 6.59
N ASN A 266 -13.35 2.19 5.59
CA ASN A 266 -12.25 1.25 5.56
C ASN A 266 -10.99 1.85 4.92
N TYR A 267 -9.88 1.15 5.09
CA TYR A 267 -8.63 1.38 4.39
C TYR A 267 -8.17 0.07 3.76
N ALA A 268 -7.34 0.18 2.73
CA ALA A 268 -6.71 -0.97 2.10
C ALA A 268 -5.22 -0.71 1.91
N LEU A 269 -4.43 -1.78 2.02
CA LEU A 269 -2.98 -1.78 1.96
C LEU A 269 -2.52 -2.75 0.87
N GLY A 270 -2.00 -2.20 -0.23
CA GLY A 270 -1.42 -2.97 -1.32
C GLY A 270 0.10 -2.96 -1.22
N GLY A 271 0.69 -4.09 -0.85
CA GLY A 271 2.13 -4.26 -0.89
C GLY A 271 2.58 -4.66 -2.29
N SER A 272 3.64 -4.04 -2.81
CA SER A 272 4.17 -4.38 -4.14
C SER A 272 4.94 -5.70 -4.14
N ARG A 273 4.99 -6.40 -2.98
CA ARG A 273 5.74 -7.62 -2.69
C ARG A 273 5.91 -8.41 -3.96
N VAL A 274 7.11 -8.24 -4.53
CA VAL A 274 7.52 -8.93 -5.73
C VAL A 274 7.17 -10.38 -5.47
N MET A 275 6.28 -10.97 -6.26
CA MET A 275 6.36 -12.40 -6.49
C MET A 275 7.77 -12.59 -7.00
N LYS A 276 8.71 -12.84 -6.08
CA LYS A 276 10.14 -12.90 -6.31
C LYS A 276 10.27 -13.76 -7.54
N GLN A 277 10.51 -13.14 -8.70
CA GLN A 277 10.55 -13.90 -9.94
C GLN A 277 11.64 -14.92 -9.67
N THR A 278 11.25 -16.19 -9.62
CA THR A 278 12.12 -17.26 -9.16
C THR A 278 13.37 -17.17 -10.01
N GLU A 279 14.50 -16.83 -9.39
CA GLU A 279 15.79 -16.60 -10.07
C GLU A 279 15.98 -17.70 -11.11
N ILE A 280 16.15 -17.30 -12.38
CA ILE A 280 16.44 -18.26 -13.44
C ILE A 280 17.93 -18.55 -13.33
N VAL A 281 18.29 -19.79 -13.03
CA VAL A 281 19.70 -20.21 -12.89
C VAL A 281 20.11 -20.98 -14.13
N GLY A 282 21.28 -20.63 -14.68
CA GLY A 282 22.01 -21.39 -15.67
C GLY A 282 22.90 -22.41 -14.99
N ALA A 283 22.85 -23.65 -15.45
CA ALA A 283 23.69 -24.73 -14.96
C ALA A 283 24.14 -25.64 -16.11
N MET A 284 25.13 -26.48 -15.82
CA MET A 284 25.57 -27.53 -16.74
C MET A 284 24.96 -28.87 -16.37
N LYS A 285 24.24 -29.47 -17.33
CA LYS A 285 23.72 -30.84 -17.26
C LYS A 285 24.30 -31.63 -18.41
N ASP A 286 25.09 -32.67 -18.13
CA ASP A 286 25.65 -33.57 -19.15
C ASP A 286 26.32 -32.83 -20.33
N ASN A 287 27.12 -31.82 -20.01
CA ASN A 287 27.81 -30.95 -20.99
C ASN A 287 26.89 -30.05 -21.84
N MET A 288 25.62 -29.88 -21.45
CA MET A 288 24.67 -28.94 -22.03
C MET A 288 24.36 -27.80 -21.07
N LYS A 289 24.36 -26.57 -21.60
CA LYS A 289 23.90 -25.37 -20.89
C LYS A 289 22.39 -25.41 -20.77
N VAL A 290 21.88 -25.48 -19.55
CA VAL A 290 20.44 -25.47 -19.27
C VAL A 290 20.08 -24.36 -18.30
N TYR A 291 18.88 -23.80 -18.43
CA TYR A 291 18.32 -22.90 -17.43
C TYR A 291 17.05 -23.47 -16.80
N TYR A 292 16.84 -23.19 -15.53
CA TYR A 292 15.63 -23.54 -14.79
C TYR A 292 15.38 -22.54 -13.65
N ARG A 293 14.18 -22.56 -13.08
CA ARG A 293 13.85 -21.72 -11.91
C ARG A 293 14.55 -22.28 -10.67
N LYS A 294 15.21 -21.47 -9.87
CA LYS A 294 15.94 -21.90 -8.64
C LYS A 294 15.08 -22.68 -7.64
N SER A 295 13.76 -22.51 -7.68
CA SER A 295 12.81 -23.29 -6.88
C SER A 295 12.70 -24.77 -7.27
N CYS A 296 13.25 -25.16 -8.43
CA CYS A 296 13.17 -26.53 -8.91
C CYS A 296 14.17 -27.43 -8.17
N PRO A 297 13.83 -28.70 -7.92
CA PRO A 297 14.62 -29.62 -7.10
C PRO A 297 15.82 -30.21 -7.86
N TYR A 298 16.54 -29.37 -8.62
CA TYR A 298 17.71 -29.76 -9.38
C TYR A 298 18.98 -29.35 -8.65
N SER A 299 19.94 -30.27 -8.55
CA SER A 299 21.20 -30.09 -7.81
C SER A 299 22.39 -29.84 -8.73
N TYR A 300 22.18 -29.23 -9.89
CA TYR A 300 23.27 -28.92 -10.82
C TYR A 300 24.09 -27.72 -10.31
N PRO A 301 25.41 -27.69 -10.57
CA PRO A 301 26.24 -26.54 -10.23
C PRO A 301 25.79 -25.33 -11.04
N ILE A 302 25.39 -24.26 -10.33
CA ILE A 302 24.95 -23.00 -10.94
C ILE A 302 26.19 -22.29 -11.51
N GLU A 303 26.17 -22.02 -12.81
CA GLU A 303 27.22 -21.24 -13.49
C GLU A 303 26.87 -19.75 -13.50
N GLU A 304 25.60 -19.41 -13.70
CA GLU A 304 25.14 -18.03 -13.90
C GLU A 304 23.69 -17.85 -13.45
N THR A 305 23.28 -16.63 -13.11
CA THR A 305 21.89 -16.28 -12.78
C THR A 305 21.38 -15.24 -13.77
N PHE A 306 20.18 -15.47 -14.31
CA PHE A 306 19.52 -14.67 -15.33
C PHE A 306 18.28 -13.97 -14.79
N ALA A 307 18.02 -12.76 -15.29
CA ALA A 307 16.82 -11.99 -14.97
C ALA A 307 15.56 -12.58 -15.65
N SER A 308 15.71 -13.23 -16.81
CA SER A 308 14.60 -13.87 -17.51
C SER A 308 15.02 -15.10 -18.32
N GLU A 309 14.06 -15.98 -18.61
CA GLU A 309 14.23 -17.13 -19.52
C GLU A 309 14.73 -16.68 -20.91
N LYS A 310 14.32 -15.49 -21.37
CA LYS A 310 14.76 -14.88 -22.63
C LYS A 310 16.25 -14.53 -22.62
N THR A 311 16.74 -13.94 -21.52
CA THR A 311 18.18 -13.61 -21.39
C THR A 311 19.04 -14.86 -21.32
N ALA A 312 18.59 -15.91 -20.64
CA ALA A 312 19.28 -17.20 -20.61
C ALA A 312 19.34 -17.85 -22.01
N ALA A 313 18.24 -17.81 -22.76
CA ALA A 313 18.20 -18.32 -24.12
C ALA A 313 19.11 -17.55 -25.08
N GLN A 314 19.20 -16.22 -24.95
CA GLN A 314 20.13 -15.40 -25.74
C GLN A 314 21.60 -15.76 -25.49
N GLN A 315 21.93 -16.22 -24.29
CA GLN A 315 23.27 -16.70 -23.95
C GLN A 315 23.50 -18.19 -24.25
N GLY A 316 22.53 -18.85 -24.92
CA GLY A 316 22.66 -20.23 -25.38
C GLY A 316 22.30 -21.30 -24.35
N TYR A 317 21.60 -20.95 -23.27
CA TYR A 317 21.07 -21.93 -22.32
C TYR A 317 19.71 -22.45 -22.79
N MET A 318 19.49 -23.76 -22.67
CA MET A 318 18.24 -24.42 -23.06
C MET A 318 17.27 -24.56 -21.88
N PRO A 319 15.94 -24.42 -22.07
CA PRO A 319 14.98 -24.59 -20.99
C PRO A 319 14.99 -26.02 -20.45
N LEU A 320 15.12 -26.16 -19.14
CA LEU A 320 14.86 -27.39 -18.42
C LEU A 320 13.56 -27.26 -17.64
N SER A 321 12.51 -27.93 -18.10
CA SER A 321 11.21 -27.91 -17.46
C SER A 321 11.29 -28.50 -16.05
N CYS A 322 10.59 -27.90 -15.11
CA CYS A 322 10.47 -28.45 -13.76
C CYS A 322 9.24 -29.33 -13.74
N SER A 323 9.43 -30.65 -13.60
CA SER A 323 8.31 -31.55 -13.37
C SER A 323 7.79 -31.31 -11.95
N SER A 324 6.57 -30.80 -11.85
CA SER A 324 5.82 -30.78 -10.59
C SER A 324 5.60 -32.22 -10.12
N PHE A 325 6.03 -32.53 -8.90
CA PHE A 325 5.45 -33.63 -8.14
C PHE A 325 4.31 -33.10 -7.27
#